data_AF-A0A6M3IGJ6-F1
#
_entry.id   AF-A0A6M3IGJ6-F1
#
_cell.length_a   1.000
_cell.length_b   1.000
_cell.length_c   1.000
_cell.angle_alpha   90.00
_cell.angle_beta   90.00
_cell.angle_gamma   90.00
#
_symmetry.space_group_name_H-M   'P 1'
#
loop_
_entity.id
_entity.type
_entity.pdbx_description
1 polymer ?
#
loop_
_entity_poly.entity_id
_entity_poly.type
_entity_poly.pdbx_seq_one_letter_code
_entity_poly.pdbx_strand_id
1 'polypeptide(L)'
;MGLIELITHPYAVDLLRSRIDRAKVTGKELVERPHWFRNTETGQLYFDLYACLGWPSEVTDSSDGQPGYAAIVGIVRPDTEFDTDPINAKFQLLDEAKSMDVPILLRRCLELREKYGFGIHKDLFRVWIGDPDRFLTTLALTNERLLEDGNDRNAILLSPPIDFYVQKIFDNYVRDLRSVLLKETRRFFFGYNDILQNKLRSGFLKDDPCIVAMGGLVHSLLCQCTWMNSQSETIFTIED
;
A
#
# COMPACT_ATOMS: atom_id res chain seq x y z
N MET A 1 16.50 14.59 -2.45
CA MET A 1 15.16 15.10 -2.06
C MET A 1 14.16 14.10 -2.60
N GLY A 2 13.21 13.64 -1.79
CA GLY A 2 12.21 12.64 -2.23
C GLY A 2 11.28 13.20 -3.31
N LEU A 3 10.67 12.32 -4.10
CA LEU A 3 9.75 12.65 -5.20
C LEU A 3 8.37 13.09 -4.72
N ILE A 4 8.09 12.96 -3.42
CA ILE A 4 6.78 13.25 -2.84
C ILE A 4 6.89 14.39 -1.85
N GLU A 5 5.92 15.29 -1.93
CA GLU A 5 5.70 16.39 -1.01
C GLU A 5 4.37 16.18 -0.26
N LEU A 6 4.39 16.46 1.05
CA LEU A 6 3.17 16.50 1.87
C LEU A 6 2.49 17.86 1.72
N ILE A 7 1.22 17.85 1.34
CA ILE A 7 0.36 19.02 1.33
C ILE A 7 -0.60 18.90 2.51
N THR A 8 -0.55 19.88 3.42
CA THR A 8 -1.45 19.97 4.57
C THR A 8 -1.99 21.38 4.70
N HIS A 9 -3.25 21.51 5.11
CA HIS A 9 -3.82 22.82 5.41
C HIS A 9 -3.27 23.36 6.74
N PRO A 10 -3.06 24.68 6.90
CA PRO A 10 -2.64 25.27 8.18
C PRO A 10 -3.58 24.95 9.35
N TYR A 11 -4.88 24.76 9.04
CA TYR A 11 -5.93 24.41 9.99
C TYR A 11 -6.43 22.97 9.77
N ALA A 12 -5.51 22.01 9.64
CA ALA A 12 -5.84 20.62 9.27
C ALA A 12 -6.84 19.97 10.24
N VAL A 13 -6.70 20.24 11.55
CA VAL A 13 -7.56 19.69 12.60
C VAL A 13 -8.99 20.21 12.50
N ASP A 14 -9.15 21.52 12.30
CA ASP A 14 -10.48 22.15 12.18
C ASP A 14 -11.17 21.74 10.88
N LEU A 15 -10.40 21.62 9.79
CA LEU A 15 -10.89 21.10 8.52
C LEU A 15 -11.39 19.67 8.65
N LEU A 16 -10.65 18.81 9.35
CA LEU A 16 -11.06 17.43 9.60
C LEU A 16 -12.35 17.38 10.43
N ARG A 17 -12.45 18.17 11.52
CA ARG A 17 -13.66 18.26 12.34
C ARG A 17 -14.88 18.71 11.53
N SER A 18 -14.73 19.78 10.75
CA SER A 18 -15.77 20.29 9.85
C SER A 18 -16.25 19.22 8.86
N ARG A 19 -15.31 18.44 8.29
CA ARG A 19 -15.65 17.34 7.38
C ARG A 19 -16.37 16.19 8.08
N ILE A 20 -15.97 15.84 9.30
CA ILE A 20 -16.66 14.84 10.13
C ILE A 20 -18.10 15.30 10.40
N ASP A 21 -18.30 16.54 10.84
CA ASP A 21 -19.63 17.07 11.14
C ASP A 21 -20.52 17.08 9.89
N ARG A 22 -19.97 17.51 8.75
CA ARG A 22 -20.69 17.48 7.47
C ARG A 22 -21.07 16.06 7.08
N ALA A 23 -20.17 15.09 7.22
CA ALA A 23 -20.46 13.71 6.86
C ALA A 23 -21.49 13.06 7.81
N LYS A 24 -21.54 13.45 9.09
CA LYS A 24 -22.61 13.06 10.03
C LYS A 24 -23.99 13.57 9.57
N VAL A 25 -24.05 14.84 9.16
CA VAL A 25 -25.29 15.46 8.68
C VAL A 25 -25.74 14.87 7.34
N THR A 26 -24.79 14.49 6.48
CA THR A 26 -25.07 13.98 5.13
C THR A 26 -25.13 12.45 5.05
N GLY A 27 -24.94 11.73 6.16
CA GLY A 27 -24.95 10.27 6.22
C GLY A 27 -23.81 9.61 5.43
N LYS A 28 -22.68 10.31 5.21
CA LYS A 28 -21.52 9.74 4.55
C LYS A 28 -20.64 9.02 5.55
N GLU A 29 -20.28 7.77 5.30
CA GLU A 29 -19.46 6.96 6.22
C GLU A 29 -17.95 7.28 6.16
N LEU A 30 -17.48 7.85 5.05
CA LEU A 30 -16.05 8.12 4.83
C LEU A 30 -15.75 9.61 4.74
N VAL A 31 -14.64 10.00 5.37
CA VAL A 31 -14.17 11.38 5.51
C VAL A 31 -12.77 11.53 4.96
N GLU A 32 -12.58 12.50 4.06
CA GLU A 32 -11.26 12.79 3.48
C GLU A 32 -10.31 13.36 4.56
N ARG A 33 -9.09 12.81 4.62
CA ARG A 33 -8.04 13.31 5.50
C ARG A 33 -7.64 14.75 5.15
N PRO A 34 -7.19 15.56 6.12
CA PRO A 34 -6.89 16.97 5.90
C PRO A 34 -5.48 17.21 5.32
N HIS A 35 -4.86 16.16 4.78
CA HIS A 35 -3.59 16.19 4.09
C HIS A 35 -3.64 15.24 2.90
N TRP A 36 -2.76 15.47 1.93
CA TRP A 36 -2.55 14.63 0.76
C TRP A 36 -1.11 14.79 0.28
N PHE A 37 -0.73 14.03 -0.73
CA PHE A 37 0.61 14.00 -1.26
C PHE A 37 0.63 14.50 -2.71
N ARG A 38 1.76 15.08 -3.13
CA ARG A 38 2.00 15.50 -4.51
C ARG A 38 3.32 14.94 -4.99
N ASN A 39 3.31 14.32 -6.17
CA ASN A 39 4.54 14.00 -6.87
C ASN A 39 5.12 15.28 -7.47
N THR A 40 6.36 15.62 -7.10
CA THR A 40 7.01 16.88 -7.43
C THR A 40 7.45 16.98 -8.90
N GLU A 41 7.61 15.84 -9.59
CA GLU A 41 7.98 15.79 -11.01
C GLU A 41 6.76 15.88 -11.92
N THR A 42 5.67 15.20 -11.56
CA THR A 42 4.46 15.07 -12.41
C THR A 42 3.31 15.98 -12.02
N GLY A 43 3.32 16.53 -10.80
CA GLY A 43 2.21 17.26 -10.21
C GLY A 43 1.04 16.39 -9.75
N GLN A 44 1.08 15.07 -9.98
CA GLN A 44 -0.01 14.15 -9.62
C GLN A 44 -0.26 14.17 -8.11
N LEU A 45 -1.53 14.33 -7.72
CA LEU A 45 -1.97 14.28 -6.34
C LEU A 45 -2.36 12.85 -5.93
N TYR A 46 -2.09 12.51 -4.68
CA TYR A 46 -2.47 11.24 -4.06
C TYR A 46 -3.12 11.48 -2.70
N PHE A 47 -4.22 10.78 -2.41
CA PHE A 47 -4.81 10.76 -1.07
C PHE A 47 -3.83 10.17 -0.05
N ASP A 48 -3.17 9.07 -0.44
CA ASP A 48 -2.22 8.36 0.39
C ASP A 48 -1.29 7.49 -0.48
N LEU A 49 -0.19 7.00 0.12
CA LEU A 49 0.76 6.11 -0.52
C LEU A 49 0.99 4.88 0.35
N TYR A 50 1.04 3.71 -0.29
CA TYR A 50 1.21 2.42 0.37
C TYR A 50 2.42 1.69 -0.17
N ALA A 51 3.06 0.91 0.69
CA ALA A 51 4.11 0.00 0.31
C ALA A 51 3.65 -1.44 0.53
N CYS A 52 4.05 -2.36 -0.34
CA CYS A 52 3.79 -3.77 -0.17
C CYS A 52 5.03 -4.62 -0.44
N LEU A 53 5.09 -5.78 0.22
CA LEU A 53 6.20 -6.71 0.19
C LEU A 53 5.69 -8.14 0.08
N GLY A 54 6.23 -8.89 -0.87
CA GLY A 54 6.04 -10.32 -1.05
C GLY A 54 7.39 -10.99 -0.95
N TRP A 55 7.53 -11.93 -0.03
CA TRP A 55 8.79 -12.62 0.15
C TRP A 55 9.10 -13.60 -0.98
N PRO A 56 10.38 -13.84 -1.31
CA PRO A 56 10.76 -14.89 -2.26
C PRO A 56 10.14 -16.24 -1.87
N SER A 57 9.74 -17.03 -2.85
CA SER A 57 9.27 -18.40 -2.57
C SER A 57 10.46 -19.30 -2.25
N GLU A 58 10.21 -20.40 -1.55
CA GLU A 58 11.25 -21.38 -1.26
C GLU A 58 11.74 -22.05 -2.54
N VAL A 59 13.04 -22.35 -2.57
CA VAL A 59 13.65 -23.18 -3.61
C VAL A 59 13.40 -24.63 -3.21
N THR A 60 12.84 -25.41 -4.13
CA THR A 60 12.62 -26.85 -3.95
C THR A 60 13.36 -27.62 -5.03
N ASP A 61 13.53 -28.92 -4.86
CA ASP A 61 14.16 -29.77 -5.89
C ASP A 61 13.45 -29.68 -7.27
N SER A 62 12.18 -29.27 -7.26
CA SER A 62 11.33 -29.14 -8.45
C SER A 62 11.21 -27.72 -9.02
N SER A 63 11.71 -26.71 -8.32
CA SER A 63 11.54 -25.30 -8.72
C SER A 63 12.64 -24.42 -8.13
N ASP A 64 13.22 -23.58 -8.99
CA ASP A 64 14.22 -22.56 -8.62
C ASP A 64 13.66 -21.45 -7.71
N GLY A 65 12.39 -21.52 -7.33
CA GLY A 65 11.70 -20.50 -6.55
C GLY A 65 11.33 -19.27 -7.39
N GLN A 66 10.63 -18.33 -6.76
CA GLN A 66 10.21 -17.07 -7.35
C GLN A 66 10.83 -15.91 -6.57
N PRO A 67 11.24 -14.83 -7.27
CA PRO A 67 11.80 -13.67 -6.62
C PRO A 67 10.73 -12.99 -5.77
N GLY A 68 11.17 -12.48 -4.62
CA GLY A 68 10.36 -11.57 -3.84
C GLY A 68 10.11 -10.28 -4.60
N TYR A 69 9.08 -9.56 -4.18
CA TYR A 69 8.53 -8.41 -4.86
C TYR A 69 8.25 -7.29 -3.86
N ALA A 70 8.60 -6.06 -4.21
CA ALA A 70 8.33 -4.88 -3.41
C ALA A 70 7.77 -3.78 -4.32
N ALA A 71 6.80 -3.01 -3.85
CA ALA A 71 6.23 -1.92 -4.65
C ALA A 71 5.67 -0.78 -3.81
N ILE A 72 5.63 0.40 -4.43
CA ILE A 72 4.98 1.60 -3.93
C ILE A 72 3.76 1.92 -4.80
N VAL A 73 2.61 2.09 -4.16
CA VAL A 73 1.33 2.37 -4.82
C VAL A 73 0.75 3.67 -4.27
N GLY A 74 0.39 4.59 -5.16
CA GLY A 74 -0.33 5.80 -4.81
C GLY A 74 -1.83 5.68 -5.06
N ILE A 75 -2.63 6.20 -4.15
CA ILE A 75 -4.09 6.33 -4.33
C ILE A 75 -4.35 7.70 -4.93
N VAL A 76 -4.67 7.74 -6.21
CA VAL A 76 -4.82 8.95 -7.02
C VAL A 76 -5.96 9.81 -6.46
N ARG A 77 -5.61 11.06 -6.16
CA ARG A 77 -6.57 12.11 -5.84
C ARG A 77 -6.89 12.87 -7.13
N PRO A 78 -8.16 12.92 -7.55
CA PRO A 78 -8.55 13.69 -8.73
C PRO A 78 -8.33 15.18 -8.47
N ASP A 79 -7.84 15.88 -9.50
CA ASP A 79 -7.58 17.32 -9.47
C ASP A 79 -8.83 18.16 -9.81
N THR A 80 -9.92 17.49 -10.21
CA THR A 80 -11.18 18.16 -10.61
C THR A 80 -12.33 17.74 -9.72
N GLU A 81 -13.23 18.69 -9.43
CA GLU A 81 -14.44 18.50 -8.62
C GLU A 81 -15.51 17.59 -9.28
N PHE A 82 -15.21 16.93 -10.41
CA PHE A 82 -16.19 16.14 -11.17
C PHE A 82 -15.97 14.62 -11.11
N ASP A 83 -14.81 14.15 -10.64
CA ASP A 83 -14.53 12.73 -10.36
C ASP A 83 -14.48 12.56 -8.83
N THR A 84 -15.64 12.55 -8.18
CA THR A 84 -15.77 13.00 -6.77
C THR A 84 -15.92 11.91 -5.71
N ASP A 85 -15.99 10.64 -6.08
CA ASP A 85 -16.14 9.58 -5.08
C ASP A 85 -14.79 8.99 -4.67
N PRO A 86 -14.26 9.32 -3.47
CA PRO A 86 -12.98 8.80 -3.01
C PRO A 86 -12.98 7.28 -2.83
N ILE A 87 -14.16 6.65 -2.70
CA ILE A 87 -14.31 5.18 -2.65
C ILE A 87 -13.82 4.55 -3.95
N ASN A 88 -14.05 5.24 -5.07
CA ASN A 88 -13.71 4.80 -6.41
C ASN A 88 -12.33 5.30 -6.88
N ALA A 89 -11.49 5.77 -5.95
CA ALA A 89 -10.16 6.26 -6.25
C ALA A 89 -9.35 5.25 -7.07
N LYS A 90 -8.54 5.80 -7.99
CA LYS A 90 -7.65 5.04 -8.88
C LYS A 90 -6.35 4.73 -8.13
N PHE A 91 -5.75 3.59 -8.44
CA PHE A 91 -4.49 3.13 -7.89
C PHE A 91 -3.41 3.26 -8.96
N GLN A 92 -2.26 3.80 -8.59
CA GLN A 92 -1.13 3.96 -9.49
C GLN A 92 0.09 3.27 -8.90
N LEU A 93 0.64 2.29 -9.61
CA LEU A 93 1.95 1.74 -9.32
C LEU A 93 3.01 2.79 -9.64
N LEU A 94 3.72 3.24 -8.62
CA LEU A 94 4.73 4.27 -8.74
C LEU A 94 6.09 3.67 -9.07
N ASP A 95 6.45 2.59 -8.39
CA ASP A 95 7.73 1.90 -8.57
C ASP A 95 7.64 0.48 -8.02
N GLU A 96 8.52 -0.38 -8.49
CA GLU A 96 8.60 -1.77 -8.08
C GLU A 96 10.02 -2.33 -8.18
N ALA A 97 10.30 -3.31 -7.34
CA ALA A 97 11.57 -4.02 -7.30
C ALA A 97 11.34 -5.52 -7.10
N LYS A 98 12.29 -6.32 -7.58
CA LYS A 98 12.31 -7.78 -7.37
C LYS A 98 13.70 -8.28 -7.02
N SER A 99 13.78 -9.32 -6.20
CA SER A 99 15.03 -9.99 -5.83
C SER A 99 14.79 -11.40 -5.29
N MET A 100 15.69 -12.34 -5.60
CA MET A 100 15.71 -13.67 -4.94
C MET A 100 16.33 -13.59 -3.54
N ASP A 101 17.23 -12.64 -3.32
CA ASP A 101 17.95 -12.43 -2.07
C ASP A 101 17.16 -11.47 -1.17
N VAL A 102 16.85 -11.91 0.05
CA VAL A 102 16.06 -11.18 1.06
C VAL A 102 16.78 -9.91 1.55
N PRO A 103 18.05 -9.94 1.99
CA PRO A 103 18.82 -8.73 2.25
C PRO A 103 18.83 -7.71 1.10
N ILE A 104 18.97 -8.17 -0.15
CA ILE A 104 18.91 -7.27 -1.32
C ILE A 104 17.49 -6.70 -1.47
N LEU A 105 16.45 -7.51 -1.31
CA LEU A 105 15.06 -7.06 -1.38
C LEU A 105 14.76 -5.99 -0.33
N LEU A 106 15.17 -6.21 0.92
CA LEU A 106 14.99 -5.24 2.01
C LEU A 106 15.72 -3.93 1.71
N ARG A 107 16.93 -3.98 1.15
CA ARG A 107 17.65 -2.78 0.70
C ARG A 107 16.86 -2.03 -0.38
N ARG A 108 16.27 -2.75 -1.35
CA ARG A 108 15.39 -2.12 -2.35
C ARG A 108 14.15 -1.49 -1.70
N CYS A 109 13.58 -2.08 -0.66
CA CYS A 109 12.50 -1.47 0.10
C CYS A 109 12.93 -0.13 0.73
N LEU A 110 14.15 -0.08 1.29
CA LEU A 110 14.72 1.16 1.85
C LEU A 110 14.91 2.23 0.76
N GLU A 111 15.51 1.85 -0.37
CA GLU A 111 15.69 2.75 -1.52
C GLU A 111 14.35 3.31 -2.03
N LEU A 112 13.34 2.45 -2.16
CA LEU A 112 11.98 2.82 -2.58
C LEU A 112 11.34 3.81 -1.59
N ARG A 113 11.32 3.50 -0.30
CA ARG A 113 10.68 4.40 0.68
C ARG A 113 11.38 5.75 0.74
N GLU A 114 12.71 5.78 0.67
CA GLU A 114 13.48 7.03 0.65
C GLU A 114 13.17 7.85 -0.60
N LYS A 115 13.17 7.21 -1.78
CA LYS A 115 12.82 7.85 -3.05
C LYS A 115 11.43 8.49 -3.01
N TYR A 116 10.45 7.83 -2.38
CA TYR A 116 9.07 8.32 -2.32
C TYR A 116 8.72 9.08 -1.04
N GLY A 117 9.71 9.55 -0.27
CA GLY A 117 9.49 10.53 0.79
C GLY A 117 9.23 9.96 2.18
N PHE A 118 9.79 8.79 2.51
CA PHE A 118 9.83 8.29 3.88
C PHE A 118 10.24 9.40 4.87
N GLY A 119 9.45 9.54 5.95
CA GLY A 119 9.69 10.54 6.98
C GLY A 119 9.02 11.91 6.77
N ILE A 120 8.46 12.23 5.59
CA ILE A 120 7.72 13.50 5.39
C ILE A 120 6.40 13.56 6.18
N HIS A 121 5.80 12.39 6.44
CA HIS A 121 4.66 12.21 7.32
C HIS A 121 4.94 11.04 8.26
N LYS A 122 4.47 11.13 9.51
CA LYS A 122 4.88 10.24 10.62
C LYS A 122 4.71 8.74 10.35
N ASP A 123 3.75 8.38 9.50
CA ASP A 123 3.38 6.99 9.23
C ASP A 123 3.73 6.53 7.80
N LEU A 124 4.22 7.42 6.94
CA LEU A 124 4.44 7.13 5.52
C LEU A 124 5.58 6.11 5.35
N PHE A 125 5.26 4.96 4.74
CA PHE A 125 6.16 3.81 4.49
C PHE A 125 6.86 3.23 5.72
N ARG A 126 6.33 3.48 6.91
CA ARG A 126 6.76 2.79 8.13
C ARG A 126 6.27 1.34 8.13
N VAL A 127 5.04 1.12 7.67
CA VAL A 127 4.41 -0.19 7.58
C VAL A 127 4.28 -0.59 6.11
N TRP A 128 4.70 -1.80 5.81
CA TRP A 128 4.57 -2.46 4.51
C TRP A 128 3.49 -3.53 4.61
N ILE A 129 2.60 -3.61 3.62
CA ILE A 129 1.60 -4.68 3.52
C ILE A 129 2.27 -5.93 2.95
N GLY A 130 2.28 -7.01 3.72
CA GLY A 130 2.97 -8.24 3.33
C GLY A 130 2.85 -9.32 4.39
N ASP A 131 3.44 -10.46 4.11
CA ASP A 131 3.45 -11.60 5.03
C ASP A 131 4.34 -11.30 6.26
N PRO A 132 3.78 -11.20 7.47
CA PRO A 132 4.54 -10.86 8.67
C PRO A 132 5.29 -12.06 9.26
N ASP A 133 5.01 -13.29 8.83
CA ASP A 133 5.47 -14.51 9.50
C ASP A 133 6.73 -15.11 8.86
N ARG A 134 7.07 -14.69 7.63
CA ARG A 134 8.25 -15.17 6.91
C ARG A 134 9.45 -14.25 7.07
N PHE A 135 10.64 -14.85 7.10
CA PHE A 135 11.93 -14.17 7.18
C PHE A 135 12.11 -13.22 8.39
N LEU A 136 11.41 -13.50 9.50
CA LEU A 136 11.42 -12.73 10.74
C LEU A 136 12.83 -12.41 11.25
N THR A 137 13.74 -13.40 11.29
CA THR A 137 15.11 -13.20 11.79
C THR A 137 15.90 -12.22 10.93
N THR A 138 15.80 -12.33 9.59
CA THR A 138 16.50 -11.43 8.67
C THR A 138 15.95 -10.01 8.76
N LEU A 139 14.62 -9.87 8.89
CA LEU A 139 13.98 -8.57 9.10
C LEU A 139 14.39 -7.96 10.44
N ALA A 140 14.42 -8.74 11.52
CA ALA A 140 14.82 -8.29 12.84
C ALA A 140 16.27 -7.78 12.85
N LEU A 141 17.22 -8.55 12.31
CA LEU A 141 18.62 -8.13 12.18
C LEU A 141 18.78 -6.87 11.30
N THR A 142 17.96 -6.73 10.26
CA THR A 142 17.94 -5.53 9.42
C THR A 142 17.44 -4.32 10.21
N ASN A 143 16.37 -4.49 10.97
CA ASN A 143 15.79 -3.45 11.80
C ASN A 143 16.72 -3.04 12.94
N GLU A 144 17.40 -3.98 13.62
CA GLU A 144 18.38 -3.67 14.66
C GLU A 144 19.46 -2.70 14.14
N ARG A 145 20.01 -2.96 12.94
CA ARG A 145 20.98 -2.05 12.31
C ARG A 145 20.38 -0.67 11.99
N LEU A 146 19.15 -0.63 11.47
CA LEU A 146 18.45 0.63 11.17
C LEU A 146 18.14 1.46 12.44
N LEU A 147 18.00 0.79 13.58
CA LEU A 147 17.78 1.41 14.89
C LEU A 147 19.10 1.92 15.49
N GLU A 148 20.21 1.22 15.30
CA GLU A 148 21.55 1.71 15.70
C GLU A 148 21.93 2.98 14.94
N ASP A 149 21.57 3.06 13.67
CA ASP A 149 21.88 4.18 12.78
C ASP A 149 20.89 5.37 12.91
N GLY A 150 19.82 5.28 13.72
CA GLY A 150 18.83 6.36 13.78
C GLY A 150 17.71 6.24 14.82
N ASN A 151 16.54 6.82 14.50
CA ASN A 151 15.36 6.86 15.38
C ASN A 151 14.50 5.61 15.17
N ASP A 152 13.78 5.15 16.20
CA ASP A 152 12.86 3.99 16.20
C ASP A 152 11.90 3.91 15.00
N ARG A 153 11.64 5.04 14.35
CA ARG A 153 10.80 5.15 13.17
C ARG A 153 11.42 4.55 11.91
N ASN A 154 12.72 4.29 11.88
CA ASN A 154 13.45 3.77 10.73
C ASN A 154 13.19 2.28 10.45
N ALA A 155 12.65 1.53 11.41
CA ALA A 155 12.34 0.11 11.21
C ALA A 155 11.34 -0.11 10.06
N ILE A 156 11.51 -1.22 9.34
CA ILE A 156 10.51 -1.75 8.41
C ILE A 156 9.56 -2.62 9.23
N LEU A 157 8.31 -2.19 9.32
CA LEU A 157 7.23 -2.98 9.94
C LEU A 157 6.41 -3.67 8.85
N LEU A 158 5.94 -4.89 9.13
CA LEU A 158 5.02 -5.60 8.24
C LEU A 158 3.66 -5.73 8.89
N SER A 159 2.62 -5.50 8.09
CA SER A 159 1.25 -5.81 8.44
C SER A 159 0.70 -6.80 7.42
N PRO A 160 0.02 -7.87 7.87
CA PRO A 160 -0.67 -8.75 6.96
C PRO A 160 -1.72 -7.96 6.16
N PRO A 161 -1.96 -8.31 4.89
CA PRO A 161 -3.14 -7.85 4.19
C PRO A 161 -4.42 -8.36 4.87
N ILE A 162 -5.57 -7.78 4.52
CA ILE A 162 -6.88 -8.24 5.02
C ILE A 162 -7.10 -9.71 4.62
N ASP A 163 -7.70 -10.47 5.54
CA ASP A 163 -8.03 -11.88 5.36
C ASP A 163 -6.82 -12.80 5.08
N PHE A 164 -5.60 -12.35 5.38
CA PHE A 164 -4.37 -13.10 5.13
C PHE A 164 -4.38 -14.54 5.67
N TYR A 165 -5.02 -14.77 6.82
CA TYR A 165 -5.10 -16.09 7.46
C TYR A 165 -6.30 -16.93 6.98
N VAL A 166 -7.12 -16.42 6.06
CA VAL A 166 -8.27 -17.14 5.49
C VAL A 166 -7.76 -18.15 4.46
N GLN A 167 -8.32 -19.36 4.49
CA GLN A 167 -7.97 -20.39 3.52
C GLN A 167 -8.29 -19.95 2.09
N LYS A 168 -7.37 -20.21 1.15
CA LYS A 168 -7.51 -19.88 -0.28
C LYS A 168 -7.64 -18.37 -0.57
N ILE A 169 -7.17 -17.51 0.34
CA ILE A 169 -7.22 -16.06 0.12
C ILE A 169 -6.45 -15.62 -1.15
N PHE A 170 -5.43 -16.37 -1.55
CA PHE A 170 -4.68 -16.15 -2.78
C PHE A 170 -5.59 -15.96 -4.01
N ASP A 171 -6.61 -16.80 -4.18
CA ASP A 171 -7.52 -16.71 -5.32
C ASP A 171 -8.37 -15.43 -5.28
N ASN A 172 -8.75 -14.97 -4.09
CA ASN A 172 -9.43 -13.70 -3.91
C ASN A 172 -8.52 -12.52 -4.25
N TYR A 173 -7.25 -12.54 -3.80
CA TYR A 173 -6.27 -11.51 -4.17
C TYR A 173 -6.06 -11.43 -5.69
N VAL A 174 -5.96 -12.57 -6.38
CA VAL A 174 -5.88 -12.59 -7.85
C VAL A 174 -7.15 -12.01 -8.48
N ARG A 175 -8.32 -12.41 -8.00
CA ARG A 175 -9.62 -11.93 -8.51
C ARG A 175 -9.75 -10.42 -8.35
N ASP A 176 -9.40 -9.89 -7.19
CA ASP A 176 -9.57 -8.48 -6.86
C ASP A 176 -8.53 -7.61 -7.58
N LEU A 177 -7.29 -8.09 -7.72
CA LEU A 177 -6.31 -7.44 -8.60
C LEU A 177 -6.78 -7.41 -10.06
N ARG A 178 -7.39 -8.49 -10.55
CA ARG A 178 -7.92 -8.52 -11.93
C ARG A 178 -9.13 -7.61 -12.11
N SER A 179 -10.00 -7.50 -11.11
CA SER A 179 -11.22 -6.68 -11.19
C SER A 179 -10.88 -5.20 -11.40
N VAL A 180 -9.80 -4.70 -10.79
CA VAL A 180 -9.34 -3.31 -10.97
C VAL A 180 -8.58 -3.07 -12.29
N LEU A 181 -8.34 -4.12 -13.09
CA LEU A 181 -7.65 -4.05 -14.39
C LEU A 181 -8.59 -4.19 -15.60
N LEU A 182 -9.83 -4.65 -15.39
CA LEU A 182 -10.82 -4.78 -16.46
C LEU A 182 -11.14 -3.40 -17.06
N LYS A 183 -11.40 -3.35 -18.37
CA LYS A 183 -11.62 -2.09 -19.10
C LYS A 183 -12.77 -1.25 -18.53
N GLU A 184 -13.82 -1.91 -18.07
CA GLU A 184 -15.05 -1.27 -17.55
C GLU A 184 -14.88 -0.74 -16.12
N THR A 185 -14.04 -1.40 -15.32
CA THR A 185 -13.80 -1.10 -13.90
C THR A 185 -12.35 -0.72 -13.64
N ARG A 186 -11.67 -0.16 -14.64
CA ARG A 186 -10.23 0.07 -14.60
C ARG A 186 -9.91 1.13 -13.55
N ARG A 187 -9.35 0.66 -12.44
CA ARG A 187 -8.89 1.49 -11.33
C ARG A 187 -7.39 1.43 -11.16
N PHE A 188 -6.70 0.40 -11.66
CA PHE A 188 -5.26 0.25 -11.50
C PHE A 188 -4.46 0.63 -12.75
N PHE A 189 -3.39 1.39 -12.55
CA PHE A 189 -2.49 1.88 -13.59
C PHE A 189 -1.04 1.54 -13.25
N PHE A 190 -0.32 0.91 -14.19
CA PHE A 190 1.06 0.44 -13.98
C PHE A 190 2.13 1.55 -14.06
N GLY A 191 1.81 2.71 -14.65
CA GLY A 191 2.83 3.70 -14.97
C GLY A 191 3.85 3.14 -15.96
N TYR A 192 5.14 3.28 -15.66
CA TYR A 192 6.26 2.77 -16.46
C TYR A 192 6.82 1.42 -15.96
N ASN A 193 6.12 0.79 -15.01
CA ASN A 193 6.57 -0.40 -14.32
C ASN A 193 6.18 -1.68 -15.08
N ASP A 194 7.14 -2.60 -15.28
CA ASP A 194 7.02 -3.75 -16.17
C ASP A 194 7.02 -5.12 -15.45
N ILE A 195 7.53 -5.23 -14.22
CA ILE A 195 7.60 -6.48 -13.46
C ILE A 195 6.19 -7.05 -13.23
N LEU A 196 5.29 -6.30 -12.60
CA LEU A 196 3.92 -6.76 -12.36
C LEU A 196 3.16 -6.96 -13.68
N GLN A 197 3.37 -6.07 -14.66
CA GLN A 197 2.72 -6.16 -15.96
C GLN A 197 3.12 -7.45 -16.71
N ASN A 198 4.40 -7.77 -16.72
CA ASN A 198 4.92 -8.99 -17.33
C ASN A 198 4.40 -10.22 -16.59
N LYS A 199 4.31 -10.15 -15.26
CA LYS A 199 3.79 -11.25 -14.44
C LYS A 199 2.30 -11.53 -14.71
N LEU A 200 1.50 -10.49 -14.87
CA LEU A 200 0.08 -10.63 -15.27
C LEU A 200 -0.07 -11.34 -16.62
N ARG A 201 0.85 -11.12 -17.56
CA ARG A 201 0.85 -11.78 -18.87
C ARG A 201 1.28 -13.25 -18.80
N SER A 202 2.28 -13.57 -17.97
CA SER A 202 2.75 -14.95 -17.78
C SER A 202 1.78 -15.81 -16.96
N GLY A 203 0.90 -15.17 -16.20
CA GLY A 203 0.07 -15.83 -15.19
C GLY A 203 0.78 -15.93 -13.85
N PHE A 204 0.00 -16.33 -12.83
CA PHE A 204 0.46 -16.47 -11.45
C PHE A 204 0.42 -17.93 -11.04
N LEU A 205 1.46 -18.36 -10.33
CA LEU A 205 1.46 -19.65 -9.64
C LEU A 205 0.84 -19.48 -8.26
N LYS A 206 0.53 -20.58 -7.59
CA LYS A 206 0.10 -20.52 -6.19
C LYS A 206 1.22 -19.89 -5.34
N ASP A 207 0.83 -19.04 -4.39
CA ASP A 207 1.73 -18.35 -3.45
C ASP A 207 2.75 -17.41 -4.12
N ASP A 208 2.42 -16.93 -5.33
CA ASP A 208 3.24 -15.97 -6.08
C ASP A 208 3.49 -14.68 -5.26
N PRO A 209 4.76 -14.29 -5.03
CA PRO A 209 5.09 -13.14 -4.19
C PRO A 209 4.45 -11.83 -4.68
N CYS A 210 4.29 -11.66 -5.99
CA CYS A 210 3.64 -10.48 -6.56
C CYS A 210 2.16 -10.40 -6.14
N ILE A 211 1.45 -11.54 -6.06
CA ILE A 211 0.04 -11.57 -5.67
C ILE A 211 -0.11 -11.37 -4.17
N VAL A 212 0.74 -11.99 -3.35
CA VAL A 212 0.71 -11.80 -1.90
C VAL A 212 0.91 -10.31 -1.56
N ALA A 213 1.85 -9.65 -2.23
CA ALA A 213 2.13 -8.23 -2.06
C ALA A 213 1.02 -7.34 -2.67
N MET A 214 0.91 -7.32 -4.00
CA MET A 214 0.05 -6.37 -4.73
C MET A 214 -1.40 -6.77 -4.69
N GLY A 215 -1.70 -8.06 -4.86
CA GLY A 215 -3.07 -8.57 -4.75
C GLY A 215 -3.61 -8.38 -3.33
N GLY A 216 -2.80 -8.71 -2.32
CA GLY A 216 -3.13 -8.46 -0.92
C GLY A 216 -3.34 -6.98 -0.60
N LEU A 217 -2.46 -6.10 -1.09
CA LEU A 217 -2.62 -4.65 -0.94
C LEU A 217 -3.90 -4.16 -1.62
N VAL A 218 -4.15 -4.52 -2.88
CA VAL A 218 -5.36 -4.10 -3.61
C VAL A 218 -6.62 -4.61 -2.94
N HIS A 219 -6.65 -5.87 -2.52
CA HIS A 219 -7.76 -6.42 -1.74
C HIS A 219 -8.02 -5.60 -0.47
N SER A 220 -6.95 -5.33 0.29
CA SER A 220 -7.04 -4.53 1.53
C SER A 220 -7.60 -3.12 1.27
N LEU A 221 -7.11 -2.47 0.22
CA LEU A 221 -7.56 -1.15 -0.21
C LEU A 221 -9.04 -1.13 -0.62
N LEU A 222 -9.50 -2.14 -1.36
CA LEU A 222 -10.89 -2.24 -1.81
C LEU A 222 -11.85 -2.49 -0.63
N CYS A 223 -11.44 -3.24 0.38
CA CYS A 223 -12.27 -3.57 1.52
C CYS A 223 -12.33 -2.46 2.59
N GLN A 224 -11.22 -1.77 2.87
CA GLN A 224 -11.14 -0.82 3.99
C GLN A 224 -11.12 0.66 3.60
N CYS A 225 -10.83 1.00 2.34
CA CYS A 225 -10.64 2.39 1.91
C CYS A 225 -9.70 3.19 2.84
N THR A 226 -8.57 2.60 3.22
CA THR A 226 -7.66 3.10 4.28
C THR A 226 -7.09 4.49 4.04
N TRP A 227 -7.24 5.08 2.85
CA TRP A 227 -6.85 6.47 2.55
C TRP A 227 -7.86 7.51 3.05
N MET A 228 -9.01 7.05 3.54
CA MET A 228 -10.08 7.83 4.15
C MET A 228 -10.20 7.50 5.65
N ASN A 229 -10.83 8.38 6.42
CA ASN A 229 -11.21 8.10 7.79
C ASN A 229 -12.66 7.58 7.83
N SER A 230 -12.93 6.54 8.62
CA SER A 230 -14.31 6.15 8.93
C SER A 230 -14.94 7.15 9.90
N GLN A 231 -16.24 7.40 9.73
CA GLN A 231 -17.06 8.20 10.64
C GLN A 231 -17.36 7.51 11.96
N SER A 232 -17.48 6.18 11.93
CA SER A 232 -17.69 5.39 13.13
C SER A 232 -16.34 5.13 13.78
N GLU A 233 -16.15 5.62 15.01
CA GLU A 233 -15.34 4.85 15.95
C GLU A 233 -15.91 3.43 15.96
N THR A 234 -15.07 2.41 15.99
CA THR A 234 -15.49 1.02 16.12
C THR A 234 -16.10 0.84 17.51
N ILE A 235 -17.29 1.40 17.73
CA ILE A 235 -18.08 1.24 18.94
C ILE A 235 -18.66 -0.16 18.82
N PHE A 236 -17.95 -1.13 19.39
CA PHE A 236 -18.59 -2.36 19.81
C PHE A 236 -19.73 -1.96 20.75
N THR A 237 -20.94 -1.95 20.23
CA THR A 237 -22.14 -1.97 21.05
C THR A 237 -22.20 -3.39 21.58
N ILE A 238 -21.67 -3.60 22.78
CA ILE A 238 -22.02 -4.78 23.58
C ILE A 238 -23.47 -4.51 23.97
N GLU A 239 -24.40 -5.12 23.24
CA GLU A 239 -25.78 -5.21 23.70
C GLU A 239 -25.78 -6.17 24.90
N ASP A 240 -26.15 -5.63 26.08
CA ASP A 240 -26.42 -6.38 27.31
C ASP A 240 -27.68 -7.27 27.16
#